data_AF-A0A3P6D3N5-F1
#
_entry.id   AF-A0A3P6D3N5-F1
#
_cell.length_a   1.000
_cell.length_b   1.000
_cell.length_c   1.000
_cell.angle_alpha   90.00
_cell.angle_beta   90.00
_cell.angle_gamma   90.00
#
_symmetry.space_group_name_H-M   'P 1'
#
loop_
_entity.id
_entity.type
_entity.pdbx_description
1 polymer ?
#
loop_
_entity_poly.entity_id
_entity_poly.type
_entity_poly.pdbx_seq_one_letter_code
_entity_poly.pdbx_strand_id
1 'polypeptide(L)' 'IDKQEKDIDLERKKRIIFGWKPPPISWFKCDIGCAWDQIRKECGASWFLRNSDGVVLLHGRRSFSGIASKHDASLECW' A
#
# COMPACT_ATOMS: atom_id res chain seq x y z
N ILE A 1 -18.87 -27.78 -6.30
CA ILE A 1 -18.27 -27.58 -4.95
C ILE A 1 -16.73 -27.59 -5.02
N ASP A 2 -16.10 -28.30 -5.96
CA ASP A 2 -14.63 -28.49 -6.00
C ASP A 2 -13.71 -27.32 -6.43
N LYS A 3 -14.16 -26.43 -7.34
CA LYS A 3 -13.27 -25.41 -7.92
C LYS A 3 -13.11 -24.18 -7.02
N GLN A 4 -14.24 -23.72 -6.49
CA GLN A 4 -14.29 -22.51 -5.66
C GLN A 4 -13.54 -22.69 -4.33
N GLU A 5 -13.57 -23.88 -3.74
CA GLU A 5 -12.85 -24.19 -2.51
C GLU A 5 -11.33 -24.22 -2.72
N LYS A 6 -10.87 -24.76 -3.86
CA LYS A 6 -9.45 -24.74 -4.25
C LYS A 6 -8.94 -23.34 -4.55
N ASP A 7 -9.75 -22.50 -5.18
CA ASP A 7 -9.40 -21.10 -5.44
C ASP A 7 -9.25 -20.32 -4.12
N ILE A 8 -10.14 -20.57 -3.14
CA ILE A 8 -10.05 -19.96 -1.79
C ILE A 8 -8.78 -20.40 -1.05
N ASP A 9 -8.42 -21.69 -1.09
CA ASP A 9 -7.18 -22.20 -0.48
C ASP A 9 -5.93 -21.60 -1.14
N LEU A 10 -5.91 -21.51 -2.48
CA LEU A 10 -4.81 -20.90 -3.21
C LEU A 10 -4.64 -19.42 -2.87
N GLU A 11 -5.74 -18.67 -2.77
CA GLU A 11 -5.74 -17.26 -2.37
C GLU A 11 -5.20 -17.09 -0.94
N ARG A 12 -5.59 -17.98 -0.02
CA ARG A 12 -5.09 -18.00 1.36
C ARG A 12 -3.59 -18.28 1.42
N LYS A 13 -3.10 -19.27 0.66
CA LYS A 13 -1.66 -19.58 0.54
C LYS A 13 -0.88 -18.40 -0.02
N LYS A 14 -1.40 -17.73 -1.05
CA LYS A 14 -0.77 -16.51 -1.60
C LYS A 14 -0.67 -15.41 -0.56
N ARG A 15 -1.70 -15.16 0.25
CA ARG A 15 -1.63 -14.18 1.35
C ARG A 15 -0.62 -14.57 2.44
N ILE A 16 -0.42 -15.85 2.70
CA ILE A 16 0.59 -16.29 3.68
C ILE A 16 2.01 -16.10 3.13
N ILE A 17 2.24 -16.45 1.87
CA ILE A 17 3.58 -16.41 1.25
C ILE A 17 3.95 -14.97 0.87
N PHE A 18 3.08 -14.27 0.15
CA PHE A 18 3.31 -12.95 -0.44
C PHE A 18 2.61 -11.81 0.30
N GLY A 19 1.88 -12.09 1.37
CA GLY A 19 1.24 -11.04 2.17
C GLY A 19 2.23 -10.24 3.00
N TRP A 20 1.69 -9.21 3.63
CA TRP A 20 2.47 -8.32 4.49
C TRP A 20 3.24 -9.10 5.56
N LYS A 21 4.55 -8.84 5.63
CA LYS A 21 5.42 -9.34 6.68
C LYS A 21 5.65 -8.26 7.73
N PRO A 22 5.53 -8.58 9.02
CA PRO A 22 5.81 -7.64 10.09
C PRO A 22 7.29 -7.22 10.07
N PRO A 23 7.59 -5.97 10.46
CA PRO A 23 8.96 -5.57 10.71
C PRO A 23 9.54 -6.29 11.95
N PRO A 24 10.86 -6.23 12.18
CA PRO A 24 11.46 -6.66 13.44
C PRO A 24 10.81 -6.00 14.66
N ILE A 25 10.96 -6.64 15.82
CA ILE A 25 10.49 -6.09 17.10
C ILE A 25 11.12 -4.70 17.33
N SER A 26 10.33 -3.77 17.86
CA SER A 26 10.68 -2.36 18.09
C SER A 26 10.84 -1.50 16.83
N TRP A 27 10.56 -2.04 15.64
CA TRP A 27 10.53 -1.26 14.41
C TRP A 27 9.09 -0.93 14.01
N PHE A 28 8.96 0.16 13.24
CA PHE A 28 7.74 0.50 12.57
C PHE A 28 7.88 0.25 11.07
N LYS A 29 6.80 -0.21 10.45
CA LYS A 29 6.69 -0.33 9.00
C LYS A 29 5.67 0.67 8.48
N CYS A 30 6.11 1.52 7.56
CA CYS A 30 5.23 2.41 6.83
C CYS A 30 4.87 1.73 5.51
N ASP A 31 3.57 1.51 5.28
CA ASP A 31 3.08 1.07 3.98
C ASP A 31 2.49 2.29 3.27
N ILE A 32 2.97 2.56 2.06
CA ILE A 32 2.65 3.76 1.27
C ILE A 32 1.93 3.32 0.00
N GLY A 33 0.84 4.02 -0.33
CA GLY A 33 0.08 3.85 -1.57
C GLY A 33 0.03 5.16 -2.35
N CYS A 34 0.30 5.08 -3.65
CA CYS A 34 0.38 6.24 -4.54
C CYS A 34 -0.54 6.06 -5.75
N ALA A 35 -1.17 7.12 -6.21
CA ALA A 35 -1.96 7.16 -7.43
C ALA A 35 -1.64 8.44 -8.22
N TRP A 36 -1.66 8.34 -9.55
CA TRP A 36 -1.44 9.48 -10.45
C TRP A 36 -2.45 9.42 -11.59
N ASP A 37 -3.03 10.58 -11.89
CA ASP A 37 -3.92 10.80 -13.02
C ASP A 37 -3.26 11.80 -13.99
N GLN A 38 -2.86 11.30 -15.15
CA GLN A 38 -2.20 12.10 -16.19
C GLN A 38 -3.14 13.15 -16.80
N ILE A 39 -4.43 12.85 -16.94
CA ILE A 39 -5.40 13.75 -17.59
C ILE A 39 -5.71 14.92 -16.66
N ARG A 40 -5.95 14.61 -15.38
CA ARG A 40 -6.24 15.62 -14.35
C ARG A 40 -4.97 16.33 -13.86
N LYS A 41 -3.79 15.80 -14.18
CA LYS A 41 -2.49 16.27 -13.67
C LYS A 41 -2.48 16.33 -12.14
N GLU A 42 -2.98 15.28 -11.52
CA GLU A 42 -3.10 15.16 -10.07
C GLU A 42 -2.43 13.88 -9.60
N CYS A 43 -1.85 13.90 -8.40
CA CYS A 43 -1.45 12.68 -7.71
C CYS A 43 -1.96 12.66 -6.28
N GLY A 44 -2.02 11.47 -5.70
CA GLY A 44 -2.40 11.24 -4.33
C GLY A 44 -1.49 10.23 -3.67
N ALA A 45 -1.15 10.49 -2.41
CA ALA A 45 -0.40 9.61 -1.56
C ALA A 45 -1.22 9.26 -0.32
N SER A 46 -1.07 8.05 0.19
CA SER A 46 -1.63 7.61 1.45
C SER A 46 -0.63 6.71 2.15
N TRP A 47 -0.61 6.76 3.47
CA TRP A 47 0.30 5.96 4.25
C TRP A 47 -0.33 5.56 5.58
N PHE A 48 0.13 4.45 6.11
CA PHE A 48 -0.13 4.10 7.50
C PHE A 48 1.11 3.44 8.10
N LEU A 49 1.36 3.76 9.36
CA LEU A 49 2.49 3.27 10.13
C LEU A 49 2.00 2.19 11.08
N ARG A 50 2.63 1.01 11.04
CA ARG A 50 2.31 -0.13 11.90
C ARG A 50 3.50 -0.56 12.73
N ASN A 51 3.26 -1.09 13.92
CA ASN A 51 4.27 -1.80 14.71
C ASN A 51 4.47 -3.25 14.21
N SER A 52 5.36 -3.99 14.88
CA SER A 52 5.63 -5.41 14.63
C SER A 52 4.41 -6.32 14.79
N ASP A 53 3.43 -5.93 15.60
CA ASP A 53 2.18 -6.68 15.80
C ASP A 53 1.13 -6.38 14.72
N GLY A 54 1.44 -5.47 13.79
CA GLY A 54 0.54 -5.04 12.73
C GLY A 54 -0.51 -4.01 13.19
N VAL A 55 -0.38 -3.48 14.41
CA VAL A 55 -1.25 -2.41 14.92
C VAL A 55 -0.91 -1.11 14.20
N VAL A 56 -1.91 -0.48 13.59
CA VAL A 56 -1.79 0.85 12.99
C VAL A 56 -1.69 1.89 14.09
N LEU A 57 -0.59 2.64 14.10
CA LEU A 57 -0.32 3.70 15.06
C LEU A 57 -0.67 5.08 14.49
N LEU A 58 -0.37 5.29 13.21
CA LEU A 58 -0.60 6.54 12.49
C LEU A 58 -1.09 6.26 11.07
N HIS A 59 -1.84 7.19 10.50
CA HIS A 59 -2.24 7.16 9.10
C HIS A 59 -2.36 8.58 8.54
N GLY A 60 -2.25 8.71 7.22
CA GLY A 60 -2.33 9.98 6.53
C GLY A 60 -2.64 9.83 5.06
N ARG A 61 -3.05 10.95 4.44
CA ARG A 61 -3.26 11.07 3.01
C ARG A 61 -2.99 12.49 2.55
N ARG A 62 -2.56 12.64 1.30
CA ARG A 62 -2.32 13.93 0.67
C ARG A 62 -2.65 13.87 -0.83
N SER A 63 -3.05 15.00 -1.39
CA SER A 63 -3.30 15.16 -2.82
C SER A 63 -2.54 16.38 -3.34
N PHE A 64 -2.09 16.29 -4.57
CA PHE A 64 -1.33 17.33 -5.26
C PHE A 64 -1.90 17.54 -6.66
N SER A 65 -1.87 18.79 -7.11
CA SER A 65 -2.32 19.22 -8.43
C SER A 65 -1.15 19.80 -9.23
N GLY A 66 -1.28 19.85 -10.55
CA GLY A 66 -0.24 20.39 -11.42
C GLY A 66 0.91 19.42 -11.70
N ILE A 67 0.69 18.13 -11.48
CA ILE A 67 1.69 17.07 -11.64
C ILE A 67 1.75 16.65 -13.10
N ALA A 68 2.82 17.09 -13.80
CA ALA A 68 2.95 16.97 -15.24
C ALA A 68 3.39 15.58 -15.70
N SER A 69 4.08 14.82 -14.85
CA SER A 69 4.62 13.51 -15.21
C SER A 69 4.48 12.48 -14.11
N LYS A 70 4.56 11.19 -14.50
CA LYS A 70 4.60 10.06 -13.55
C LYS A 70 5.80 10.16 -12.61
N HIS A 71 6.91 10.72 -13.11
CA HIS A 71 8.12 10.88 -12.32
C HIS A 71 7.90 11.90 -11.19
N ASP A 72 7.35 13.07 -11.53
CA ASP A 72 6.99 14.08 -10.52
C ASP A 72 5.97 13.52 -9.52
N ALA A 73 4.97 12.79 -10.01
CA ALA A 73 3.99 12.13 -9.16
C ALA A 73 4.63 11.17 -8.17
N SER A 74 5.67 10.43 -8.59
CA SER A 74 6.40 9.55 -7.70
C SER A 74 7.10 10.36 -6.61
N LEU A 75 7.83 11.42 -6.95
CA LEU A 75 8.57 12.25 -6.00
C LEU A 75 7.66 12.87 -4.93
N GLU A 76 6.46 13.32 -5.30
CA GLU A 76 5.49 13.89 -4.36
C GLU A 76 4.83 12.86 -3.43
N CYS A 77 4.84 11.58 -3.79
CA CYS A 77 4.19 10.53 -3.02
C CYS A 77 5.12 9.78 -2.04
N TRP A 78 6.42 10.09 -2.01
CA TRP A 78 7.43 9.46 -1.14
C TRP A 78 7.84 10.36 0.03
#